data_AF-A0A537FJU7-F1
#
_entry.id   AF-A0A537FJU7-F1
#
_cell.length_a   1.000
_cell.length_b   1.000
_cell.length_c   1.000
_cell.angle_alpha   90.00
_cell.angle_beta   90.00
_cell.angle_gamma   90.00
#
_symmetry.space_group_name_H-M   'P 1'
#
loop_
_entity.id
_entity.type
_entity.pdbx_description
1 polymer ?
#
loop_
_entity_poly.entity_id
_entity_poly.type
_entity_poly.pdbx_seq_one_letter_code
_entity_poly.pdbx_strand_id
1 'polypeptide(L)'
;MKPHDEHIQRLYARWLDAATKTGFAASLCAFLLYVSGALPPYVAPERLPELWGLSVGRFLEQTGAPTGWRWVALMDHGDYLSLAAVALFGLITPVCYLRIAAPL
;
A
#
# COMPACT_ATOMS: atom_id res chain seq x y z
N MET A 1 21.98 -19.57 20.05
CA MET A 1 21.65 -18.14 19.85
C MET A 1 21.83 -17.42 21.18
N LYS A 2 22.30 -16.16 21.21
CA LYS A 2 22.48 -15.47 22.49
C LYS A 2 21.09 -15.09 23.05
N PRO A 3 20.88 -15.12 24.38
CA PRO A 3 19.58 -14.84 24.98
C PRO A 3 18.99 -13.47 24.61
N HIS A 4 19.87 -12.48 24.40
CA HIS A 4 19.50 -11.13 23.97
C HIS A 4 18.91 -11.10 22.54
N ASP A 5 19.47 -11.87 21.61
CA ASP A 5 19.05 -11.90 20.21
C ASP A 5 17.65 -12.53 20.05
N GLU A 6 17.32 -13.50 20.90
CA GLU A 6 16.02 -14.20 20.91
C GLU A 6 14.86 -13.27 21.29
N HIS A 7 15.10 -12.27 22.15
CA HIS A 7 14.08 -11.29 22.51
C HIS A 7 13.73 -10.36 21.35
N ILE A 8 14.75 -9.81 20.69
CA ILE A 8 14.57 -8.90 19.54
C ILE A 8 13.91 -9.62 18.36
N GLN A 9 14.33 -10.85 18.06
CA GLN A 9 13.71 -11.65 17.00
C GLN A 9 12.23 -11.95 17.26
N ARG A 10 11.87 -12.32 18.50
CA ARG A 10 10.46 -12.53 18.87
C ARG A 10 9.64 -11.24 18.82
N LEU A 11 10.24 -10.10 19.19
CA LEU A 11 9.57 -8.81 19.07
C LEU A 11 9.33 -8.47 17.60
N TYR A 12 10.38 -8.52 16.77
CA TYR A 12 10.29 -8.30 15.33
C TYR A 12 9.24 -9.21 14.67
N ALA A 13 9.29 -10.51 14.94
CA ALA A 13 8.38 -11.48 14.35
C ALA A 13 6.91 -11.19 14.71
N ARG A 14 6.61 -10.82 15.96
CA ARG A 14 5.24 -10.47 16.37
C ARG A 14 4.73 -9.22 15.66
N TRP A 15 5.55 -8.19 15.54
CA TRP A 15 5.18 -6.95 14.87
C TRP A 15 5.03 -7.14 13.37
N LEU A 16 5.95 -7.87 12.75
CA LEU A 16 5.88 -8.20 11.34
C LEU A 16 4.63 -9.03 11.04
N ASP A 17 4.32 -10.04 11.85
CA ASP A 17 3.13 -10.87 11.69
C ASP A 17 1.84 -10.05 11.83
N ALA A 18 1.73 -9.22 12.88
CA ALA A 18 0.60 -8.34 13.08
C ALA A 18 0.43 -7.34 11.91
N ALA A 19 1.50 -6.65 11.54
CA ALA A 19 1.47 -5.65 10.46
C ALA A 19 1.16 -6.29 9.10
N THR A 20 1.67 -7.49 8.83
CA THR A 20 1.38 -8.23 7.58
C THR A 20 -0.09 -8.61 7.51
N LYS A 21 -0.66 -9.16 8.60
CA LYS A 21 -2.09 -9.53 8.67
C LYS A 21 -3.00 -8.31 8.52
N THR A 22 -2.68 -7.22 9.22
CA THR A 22 -3.44 -5.97 9.12
C THR A 22 -3.33 -5.36 7.72
N GLY A 23 -2.12 -5.30 7.15
CA GLY A 23 -1.88 -4.79 5.80
C GLY A 23 -2.59 -5.63 4.74
N PHE A 24 -2.59 -6.96 4.89
CA PHE A 24 -3.32 -7.87 4.01
C PHE A 24 -4.83 -7.63 4.09
N ALA A 25 -5.39 -7.57 5.30
CA ALA A 25 -6.81 -7.29 5.49
C ALA A 25 -7.21 -5.94 4.89
N ALA A 26 -6.42 -4.88 5.14
CA ALA A 26 -6.63 -3.55 4.56
C ALA A 26 -6.57 -3.56 3.03
N SER A 27 -5.59 -4.26 2.45
CA SER A 27 -5.44 -4.39 1.00
C SER A 27 -6.60 -5.16 0.37
N LEU A 28 -7.04 -6.23 1.03
CA LEU A 28 -8.20 -6.99 0.59
C LEU A 28 -9.46 -6.11 0.61
N CYS A 29 -9.69 -5.36 1.69
CA CYS A 29 -10.80 -4.41 1.77
C CYS A 29 -10.72 -3.34 0.67
N ALA A 30 -9.56 -2.70 0.47
CA ALA A 30 -9.37 -1.69 -0.57
C ALA A 30 -9.64 -2.24 -1.97
N PHE A 31 -9.12 -3.44 -2.26
CA PHE A 31 -9.34 -4.11 -3.54
C PHE A 31 -10.81 -4.49 -3.76
N LEU A 32 -11.50 -4.97 -2.73
CA LEU A 32 -12.93 -5.27 -2.81
C LEU A 32 -13.75 -4.00 -3.05
N LEU A 33 -13.41 -2.88 -2.41
CA LEU A 33 -14.06 -1.59 -2.66
C LEU A 33 -13.86 -1.11 -4.11
N TYR A 34 -12.68 -1.33 -4.67
CA TYR A 34 -12.36 -1.02 -6.06
C TYR A 34 -13.13 -1.90 -7.06
N VAL A 35 -13.06 -3.23 -6.93
CA VAL A 35 -13.68 -4.17 -7.88
C VAL A 35 -15.20 -4.19 -7.78
N SER A 36 -15.76 -3.99 -6.58
CA SER A 36 -17.22 -3.89 -6.42
C SER A 36 -17.80 -2.60 -6.98
N GLY A 37 -16.98 -1.60 -7.31
CA GLY A 37 -17.43 -0.28 -7.70
C GLY A 37 -18.05 0.53 -6.54
N ALA A 38 -17.89 0.08 -5.29
CA ALA A 38 -18.37 0.80 -4.12
C ALA A 38 -17.71 2.17 -3.95
N LEU A 39 -16.46 2.30 -4.42
CA LEU A 39 -15.73 3.55 -4.49
C LEU A 39 -15.41 3.87 -5.96
N PRO A 40 -15.66 5.10 -6.45
CA PRO A 40 -15.39 5.43 -7.84
C PRO A 40 -13.89 5.27 -8.13
N PRO A 41 -13.52 4.59 -9.23
CA PRO A 41 -12.12 4.50 -9.62
C PRO A 41 -11.70 5.79 -10.34
N TYR A 42 -10.45 6.23 -10.15
CA TYR A 42 -9.92 7.36 -10.91
C TYR A 42 -9.62 6.94 -12.35
N VAL A 43 -8.98 5.77 -12.52
CA VAL A 43 -8.87 5.10 -13.82
C VAL A 43 -9.83 3.93 -13.87
N ALA A 44 -10.82 4.02 -14.76
CA ALA A 44 -11.80 2.95 -14.97
C ALA A 44 -11.09 1.63 -15.36
N PRO A 45 -11.45 0.48 -14.73
CA PRO A 45 -10.85 -0.82 -15.02
C PRO A 45 -10.88 -1.20 -16.51
N GLU A 46 -11.94 -0.80 -17.22
CA GLU A 46 -12.17 -1.09 -18.63
C GLU A 46 -11.15 -0.40 -19.54
N ARG A 47 -10.57 0.72 -19.09
CA ARG A 47 -9.55 1.48 -19.82
C ARG A 47 -8.13 0.98 -19.55
N LEU A 48 -7.92 0.15 -18.52
CA LEU A 48 -6.59 -0.35 -18.17
C LEU A 48 -5.87 -1.08 -19.33
N PRO A 49 -6.52 -1.94 -20.13
CA PRO A 49 -5.87 -2.61 -21.26
C PRO A 49 -5.33 -1.66 -22.33
N GLU A 50 -5.92 -0.47 -22.46
CA GLU A 50 -5.45 0.57 -23.39
C GLU A 50 -4.31 1.39 -22.78
N LEU A 51 -4.37 1.63 -21.47
CA LEU A 51 -3.47 2.55 -20.77
C LEU A 51 -2.17 1.89 -20.27
N TRP A 52 -2.20 0.62 -19.87
CA TRP A 52 -1.07 -0.09 -19.24
C TRP A 52 0.16 -0.28 -20.14
N GLY A 53 -0.03 -0.27 -21.45
CA GLY A 53 1.04 -0.40 -22.44
C GLY A 53 1.69 0.93 -22.83
N LEU A 54 1.13 2.05 -22.38
CA LEU A 54 1.65 3.38 -22.67
C LEU A 54 2.90 3.66 -21.83
N SER A 55 3.78 4.53 -22.36
CA SER A 55 4.83 5.12 -21.54
C SER A 55 4.20 5.97 -20.43
N VAL A 56 4.90 6.09 -19.29
CA VAL A 56 4.39 6.85 -18.14
C VAL A 56 4.01 8.29 -18.52
N GLY A 57 4.76 8.95 -19.41
CA GLY A 57 4.42 10.30 -19.88
C GLY A 57 3.08 10.34 -20.60
N ARG A 58 2.81 9.37 -21.49
CA ARG A 58 1.54 9.27 -22.23
C ARG A 58 0.38 8.84 -21.33
N PHE A 59 0.64 7.98 -20.35
CA PHE A 59 -0.34 7.63 -19.32
C PHE A 59 -0.77 8.88 -18.54
N LEU A 60 0.18 9.69 -18.07
CA LEU A 60 -0.10 10.92 -17.32
C LEU A 60 -0.85 11.94 -18.17
N GLU A 61 -0.47 12.12 -19.43
CA GLU A 61 -1.18 12.99 -20.39
C GLU A 61 -2.64 12.56 -20.59
N GLN A 62 -2.92 11.26 -20.71
CA GLN A 62 -4.26 10.74 -21.01
C GLN A 62 -5.18 10.62 -19.78
N THR A 63 -4.60 10.40 -18.60
CA THR A 63 -5.36 10.21 -17.36
C THR A 63 -5.46 11.48 -16.54
N GLY A 64 -4.54 12.44 -16.74
CA GLY A 64 -4.40 13.60 -15.87
C GLY A 64 -3.92 13.24 -14.46
N ALA A 65 -3.43 12.01 -14.25
CA ALA A 65 -3.03 11.51 -12.96
C ALA A 65 -1.99 12.42 -12.30
N PRO A 66 -2.11 12.70 -11.00
CA PRO A 66 -1.14 13.53 -10.30
C PRO A 66 0.23 12.83 -10.21
N THR A 67 1.30 13.63 -10.25
CA THR A 67 2.66 13.16 -10.04
C THR A 67 3.13 13.36 -8.61
N GLY A 68 4.17 12.62 -8.22
CA GLY A 68 4.80 12.75 -6.89
C GLY A 68 3.90 12.21 -5.77
N TRP A 69 3.68 12.99 -4.72
CA TRP A 69 2.87 12.61 -3.54
C TRP A 69 1.43 13.09 -3.60
N ARG A 70 1.03 13.76 -4.67
CA ARG A 70 -0.32 14.32 -4.82
C ARG A 70 -1.40 13.23 -4.91
N TRP A 71 -1.04 11.99 -5.20
CA TRP A 71 -1.95 10.84 -5.17
C TRP A 71 -2.55 10.58 -3.78
N VAL A 72 -1.93 11.05 -2.69
CA VAL A 72 -2.48 10.92 -1.33
C VAL A 72 -3.82 11.68 -1.19
N ALA A 73 -4.05 12.71 -2.01
CA ALA A 73 -5.33 13.41 -2.05
C ALA A 73 -6.44 12.63 -2.77
N LEU A 74 -6.12 11.52 -3.45
CA LEU A 74 -7.06 10.68 -4.20
C LEU A 74 -7.46 9.40 -3.45
N MET A 75 -7.28 9.36 -2.12
CA MET A 75 -7.66 8.18 -1.30
C MET A 75 -9.17 7.88 -1.30
N ASP A 76 -9.98 8.81 -1.78
CA ASP A 76 -11.41 8.65 -2.08
C ASP A 76 -11.68 7.89 -3.39
N HIS A 77 -10.64 7.46 -4.12
CA HIS A 77 -10.77 6.65 -5.33
C HIS A 77 -10.25 5.22 -5.08
N GLY A 78 -10.98 4.20 -5.56
CA GLY A 78 -10.72 2.79 -5.21
C GLY A 78 -9.34 2.26 -5.65
N ASP A 79 -8.88 2.69 -6.82
CA ASP A 79 -7.56 2.36 -7.37
C ASP A 79 -6.44 2.99 -6.54
N TYR A 80 -6.59 4.26 -6.15
CA TYR A 80 -5.62 4.96 -5.31
C TYR A 80 -5.66 4.50 -3.84
N LEU A 81 -6.81 4.07 -3.33
CA LEU A 81 -6.91 3.41 -2.03
C LEU A 81 -6.17 2.07 -2.03
N SER A 82 -6.28 1.31 -3.13
CA SER A 82 -5.52 0.07 -3.33
C SER A 82 -4.01 0.35 -3.42
N LEU A 83 -3.61 1.42 -4.12
CA LEU A 83 -2.23 1.90 -4.16
C LEU A 83 -1.72 2.28 -2.75
N ALA A 84 -2.54 2.96 -1.95
CA ALA A 84 -2.20 3.32 -0.58
C ALA A 84 -1.93 2.09 0.30
N ALA A 85 -2.74 1.04 0.13
CA ALA A 85 -2.55 -0.23 0.84
C ALA A 85 -1.21 -0.92 0.45
N VAL A 86 -0.84 -0.87 -0.83
CA VAL A 86 0.48 -1.33 -1.29
C VAL A 86 1.62 -0.49 -0.71
N ALA A 87 1.46 0.84 -0.67
CA ALA A 87 2.44 1.74 -0.07
C ALA A 87 2.65 1.45 1.43
N LEU A 88 1.58 1.12 2.16
CA LEU A 88 1.64 0.73 3.58
C LEU A 88 2.50 -0.51 3.81
N PHE A 89 2.49 -1.50 2.91
CA PHE A 89 3.39 -2.66 3.02
C PHE A 89 4.87 -2.26 3.00
N GLY A 90 5.24 -1.27 2.20
CA GLY A 90 6.61 -0.73 2.17
C GLY A 90 7.05 -0.12 3.50
N LEU A 91 6.11 0.34 4.33
CA LEU A 91 6.38 0.96 5.64
C LEU A 91 6.52 -0.06 6.78
N ILE A 92 6.11 -1.32 6.57
CA ILE A 92 6.14 -2.35 7.64
C ILE A 92 7.56 -2.55 8.16
N THR A 93 8.54 -2.71 7.28
CA THR A 93 9.95 -2.95 7.66
C THR A 93 10.52 -1.76 8.47
N PRO A 94 10.43 -0.49 8.00
CA PRO A 94 10.80 0.68 8.80
C PRO A 94 10.11 0.72 10.16
N VAL A 95 8.79 0.47 10.23
CA VAL A 95 8.03 0.50 11.49
C VAL A 95 8.53 -0.57 12.47
N CYS A 96 8.82 -1.78 11.98
CA CYS A 96 9.38 -2.85 12.82
C CYS A 96 10.76 -2.48 13.38
N TYR A 97 11.63 -1.86 12.56
CA TYR A 97 12.95 -1.39 13.02
C TYR A 97 12.84 -0.21 13.98
N LEU A 98 11.96 0.75 13.72
CA LEU A 98 11.71 1.87 14.63
C LEU A 98 11.26 1.37 15.99
N ARG A 99 10.42 0.33 16.07
CA ARG A 99 10.00 -0.25 17.35
C ARG A 99 11.14 -0.92 18.12
N ILE A 100 12.09 -1.53 17.42
CA ILE A 100 13.28 -2.14 18.03
C ILE A 100 14.25 -1.06 18.53
N ALA A 101 14.44 0.00 17.73
CA ALA A 101 15.38 1.08 18.02
C ALA A 101 14.84 2.09 19.05
N ALA A 102 13.53 2.33 19.06
CA ALA A 102 12.82 3.17 20.02
C ALA A 102 11.98 2.28 20.95
N PRO A 103 12.55 1.78 22.06
CA PRO A 103 11.79 1.13 23.11
C PRO A 103 10.95 2.19 23.84
N LEU A 104 9.87 2.64 23.22
CA LEU A 104 8.71 3.23 23.92
C LEU A 104 8.12 2.21 24.89
#